data_AF-A0AAV4HPI8-F1
#
_entry.id   AF-A0AAV4HPI8-F1
#
_cell.length_a   1.000
_cell.length_b   1.000
_cell.length_c   1.000
_cell.angle_alpha   90.00
_cell.angle_beta   90.00
_cell.angle_gamma   90.00
#
_symmetry.space_group_name_H-M   'P 1'
#
loop_
_entity.id
_entity.type
_entity.pdbx_description
1 polymer ?
#
loop_
_entity_poly.entity_id
_entity_poly.type
_entity_poly.pdbx_seq_one_letter_code
_entity_poly.pdbx_strand_id
1 'polypeptide(L)'
;MRAVIAVGKRLLFSNNYSFSLTYKLSQDHLETLFSKIRRKGGNNNNPNALQFNWALMALLQRNGVTESHRGNCHSLPEVNNTLFIESSSAYATPLPPDSSPIHHLPLNSESPDAQLT
;
A
#
# COMPACT_ATOMS: atom_id res chain seq x y z
N MET A 1 -25.04 21.69 16.75
CA MET A 1 -24.72 23.13 16.56
C MET A 1 -23.55 23.64 17.42
N ARG A 2 -23.44 23.27 18.70
CA ARG A 2 -22.36 23.75 19.60
C ARG A 2 -20.93 23.50 19.12
N ALA A 3 -20.62 22.31 18.59
CA ALA A 3 -19.29 21.96 18.08
C ALA A 3 -18.87 22.85 16.89
N VAL A 4 -19.78 23.09 15.94
CA VAL A 4 -19.53 23.95 14.76
C VAL A 4 -19.25 25.39 15.19
N ILE A 5 -19.99 25.91 16.17
CA ILE A 5 -19.74 27.25 16.72
C ILE A 5 -18.37 27.31 17.43
N ALA A 6 -17.99 26.28 18.17
CA ALA A 6 -16.70 26.23 18.85
C ALA A 6 -15.52 26.20 17.85
N VAL A 7 -15.61 25.36 16.82
CA VAL A 7 -14.61 25.31 15.73
C VAL A 7 -14.59 26.63 14.97
N GLY A 8 -15.76 27.18 14.63
CA GLY A 8 -15.88 28.47 13.94
C GLY A 8 -15.23 29.60 14.72
N LYS A 9 -15.48 29.70 16.03
CA LYS A 9 -14.83 30.70 16.90
C LYS A 9 -13.31 30.56 16.89
N ARG A 10 -12.78 29.34 16.97
CA ARG A 10 -11.33 29.09 16.93
C ARG A 10 -10.71 29.48 15.59
N LEU A 11 -11.39 29.20 14.47
CA LEU A 11 -10.87 29.55 13.14
C LEU A 11 -10.92 31.07 12.90
N LEU A 12 -12.02 31.73 13.26
CA LEU A 12 -12.20 33.15 13.01
C LEU A 12 -11.37 34.03 13.96
N PHE A 13 -11.36 33.72 15.26
CA PHE A 13 -10.72 34.58 16.27
C PHE A 13 -9.28 34.17 16.62
N SER A 14 -8.91 32.89 16.50
CA SER A 14 -7.54 32.44 16.82
C SER A 14 -6.61 32.40 15.61
N ASN A 15 -7.14 32.19 14.40
CA ASN A 15 -6.35 32.10 13.17
C ASN A 15 -6.58 33.28 12.20
N ASN A 16 -7.43 34.25 12.57
CA ASN A 16 -7.76 35.45 11.77
C ASN A 16 -8.28 35.14 10.35
N TYR A 17 -9.03 34.05 10.15
CA TYR A 17 -9.71 33.80 8.88
C TYR A 17 -10.95 34.68 8.75
N SER A 18 -11.20 35.24 7.56
CA SER A 18 -12.35 36.13 7.32
C SER A 18 -13.70 35.40 7.33
N PHE A 19 -13.74 34.11 6.98
CA PHE A 19 -14.95 33.29 6.99
C PHE A 19 -14.59 31.80 7.09
N SER A 20 -15.57 30.95 7.45
CA SER A 20 -15.42 29.50 7.54
C SER A 20 -16.44 28.81 6.64
N LEU A 21 -15.98 27.90 5.76
CA LEU A 21 -16.87 27.08 4.94
C LEU A 21 -17.36 25.88 5.75
N THR A 22 -18.54 26.00 6.35
CA THR A 22 -19.20 24.88 7.04
C THR A 22 -19.45 23.68 6.11
N TYR A 23 -19.65 23.92 4.82
CA TYR A 23 -19.74 22.86 3.80
C TYR A 23 -18.52 21.94 3.78
N LYS A 24 -17.31 22.45 4.01
CA LYS A 24 -16.07 21.63 4.05
C LYS A 24 -15.98 20.76 5.30
N LEU A 25 -16.78 21.06 6.32
CA LEU A 25 -16.90 20.25 7.54
C LEU A 25 -17.95 19.15 7.40
N SER A 26 -18.72 19.12 6.30
CA SER A 26 -19.73 18.10 6.02
C SER A 26 -19.09 16.79 5.56
N GLN A 27 -19.74 15.67 5.88
CA GLN A 27 -19.35 14.32 5.44
C GLN A 27 -19.57 14.10 3.93
N ASP A 28 -20.33 14.96 3.25
CA ASP A 28 -20.73 14.80 1.84
C ASP A 28 -19.55 14.47 0.89
N HIS A 29 -18.37 15.03 1.14
CA HIS A 29 -17.18 14.75 0.35
C HIS A 29 -16.75 13.27 0.44
N LEU A 30 -16.83 12.68 1.63
CA LEU A 30 -16.54 11.27 1.84
C LEU A 30 -17.62 10.38 1.23
N GLU A 31 -18.89 10.76 1.33
CA GLU A 31 -19.99 10.01 0.70
C GLU A 31 -19.88 10.00 -0.82
N THR A 32 -19.49 11.14 -1.40
CA THR A 32 -19.20 11.27 -2.83
C THR A 32 -18.01 10.41 -3.24
N LEU A 33 -16.96 10.35 -2.41
CA LEU A 33 -15.80 9.49 -2.64
C LEU A 33 -16.21 8.01 -2.63
N PHE A 34 -16.96 7.56 -1.62
CA PHE A 34 -17.42 6.18 -1.53
C PHE A 34 -18.36 5.80 -2.68
N SER A 35 -19.18 6.74 -3.14
CA SER A 35 -20.02 6.55 -4.33
C SER A 35 -19.17 6.31 -5.58
N LYS A 36 -18.07 7.05 -5.78
CA LYS A 36 -17.12 6.81 -6.87
C LYS A 36 -16.42 5.45 -6.77
N ILE A 37 -16.07 5.03 -5.56
CA ILE A 37 -15.44 3.72 -5.31
C ILE A 37 -16.41 2.58 -5.66
N ARG A 38 -17.66 2.62 -5.17
CA ARG A 38 -18.68 1.61 -5.49
C ARG A 38 -18.97 1.54 -6.99
N ARG A 39 -19.04 2.69 -7.67
CA ARG A 39 -19.25 2.75 -9.12
C ARG A 39 -18.15 2.09 -9.95
N LYS A 40 -16.92 1.96 -9.44
CA LYS A 40 -15.85 1.24 -10.16
C LYS A 40 -16.12 -0.27 -10.26
N GLY A 41 -16.88 -0.85 -9.35
CA GLY A 41 -17.24 -2.27 -9.35
C GLY A 41 -18.46 -2.61 -10.20
N GLY A 42 -18.98 -1.67 -11.01
CA GLY A 42 -20.21 -1.88 -11.78
C GLY A 42 -21.43 -2.05 -10.86
N ASN A 43 -22.04 -3.24 -10.89
CA ASN A 43 -23.19 -3.59 -10.03
C ASN A 43 -22.77 -4.11 -8.63
N ASN A 44 -21.53 -3.86 -8.21
CA ASN A 44 -21.03 -4.25 -6.89
C ASN A 44 -21.24 -3.14 -5.86
N ASN A 45 -22.35 -3.20 -5.13
CA ASN A 45 -22.68 -2.22 -4.10
C ASN A 45 -21.84 -2.39 -2.81
N ASN A 46 -21.17 -3.53 -2.63
CA ASN A 46 -20.39 -3.84 -1.43
C ASN A 46 -19.02 -4.44 -1.80
N PRO A 47 -18.06 -3.60 -2.24
CA PRO A 47 -16.73 -4.07 -2.60
C PRO A 47 -16.04 -4.71 -1.39
N ASN A 48 -15.31 -5.80 -1.62
CA ASN A 48 -14.43 -6.35 -0.59
C ASN A 48 -13.23 -5.40 -0.33
N ALA A 49 -12.46 -5.65 0.73
CA ALA A 49 -11.33 -4.80 1.10
C ALA A 49 -10.27 -4.64 0.00
N LEU A 50 -9.99 -5.70 -0.77
CA LEU A 50 -9.06 -5.67 -1.89
C LEU A 50 -9.59 -4.82 -3.05
N GLN A 51 -10.86 -5.01 -3.42
CA GLN A 51 -11.53 -4.22 -4.46
C GLN A 51 -11.60 -2.74 -4.09
N PHE A 52 -11.90 -2.46 -2.82
CA PHE A 52 -11.88 -1.10 -2.28
C PHE A 52 -10.50 -0.47 -2.43
N ASN A 53 -9.44 -1.16 -2.00
CA ASN A 53 -8.07 -0.66 -2.10
C ASN A 53 -7.67 -0.39 -3.56
N TRP A 54 -7.93 -1.34 -4.45
CA TRP A 54 -7.65 -1.19 -5.88
C TRP A 54 -8.40 -0.01 -6.51
N ALA A 55 -9.70 0.13 -6.19
CA ALA A 55 -10.52 1.21 -6.69
C ALA A 55 -10.02 2.58 -6.21
N LEU A 56 -9.63 2.67 -4.93
CA LEU A 56 -9.05 3.87 -4.31
C LEU A 56 -7.71 4.22 -4.95
N MET A 57 -6.77 3.27 -5.06
CA MET A 57 -5.46 3.50 -5.70
C MET A 57 -5.62 4.00 -7.13
N ALA A 58 -6.47 3.35 -7.92
CA ALA A 58 -6.73 3.78 -9.30
C ALA A 58 -7.54 5.09 -9.38
N LEU A 59 -8.20 5.56 -8.32
CA LEU A 59 -8.78 6.91 -8.26
C LEU A 59 -7.70 7.94 -7.92
N LEU A 60 -6.80 7.65 -6.99
CA LEU A 60 -5.68 8.53 -6.63
C LEU A 60 -4.76 8.76 -7.84
N GLN A 61 -4.38 7.68 -8.53
CA GLN A 61 -3.57 7.76 -9.75
C GLN A 61 -4.22 8.62 -10.84
N ARG A 62 -5.52 8.42 -11.08
CA ARG A 62 -6.28 9.20 -12.08
C ARG A 62 -6.32 10.70 -11.75
N ASN A 63 -6.33 11.05 -10.47
CA ASN A 63 -6.36 12.45 -10.04
C ASN A 63 -4.95 13.04 -9.86
N GLY A 64 -3.89 12.32 -10.25
CA GLY A 64 -2.52 12.79 -10.13
C GLY A 64 -2.07 13.01 -8.68
N VAL A 65 -2.66 12.27 -7.73
CA VAL A 65 -2.22 12.35 -6.33
C VAL A 65 -0.87 11.67 -6.22
N THR A 66 0.18 12.47 -6.03
CA THR A 66 1.54 11.99 -5.85
C THR A 66 1.79 11.65 -4.38
N GLU A 67 2.83 10.86 -4.17
CA GLU A 67 3.38 10.57 -2.86
C GLU A 67 3.77 11.86 -2.12
N SER A 68 3.71 11.79 -0.79
CA SER A 68 4.23 12.85 0.06
C SER A 68 5.75 12.81 0.04
N HIS A 69 6.40 13.98 -0.01
CA HIS A 69 7.85 14.10 0.14
C HIS A 69 8.39 13.45 1.44
N ARG A 70 7.55 13.28 2.47
CA ARG A 70 7.94 12.64 3.74
C ARG A 70 7.51 11.18 3.85
N GLY A 71 6.93 10.61 2.78
CA GLY A 71 6.55 9.20 2.76
C GLY A 71 7.77 8.30 2.64
N ASN A 72 7.66 7.07 3.15
CA ASN A 72 8.68 6.02 2.95
C ASN A 72 8.64 5.41 1.53
N CYS A 73 7.98 6.08 0.58
CA CYS A 73 7.86 5.68 -0.80
C CYS A 73 8.66 6.69 -1.62
N HIS A 74 9.57 6.19 -2.45
CA HIS A 74 10.31 7.00 -3.40
C HIS A 74 9.70 6.78 -4.78
N SER A 75 9.38 7.88 -5.46
CA SER A 75 8.90 7.88 -6.82
C SER A 75 10.00 7.25 -7.65
N LEU A 76 9.63 6.25 -8.44
CA LEU A 76 10.57 5.71 -9.42
C LEU A 76 11.01 6.89 -10.30
N PRO A 77 12.32 7.09 -10.51
CA PRO A 77 12.79 8.12 -11.42
C PRO A 77 12.14 7.87 -12.77
N GLU A 78 11.75 8.96 -13.44
CA GLU A 78 11.20 8.92 -14.80
C GLU A 78 12.18 8.13 -15.67
N VAL A 79 11.84 6.87 -15.96
CA VAL A 79 12.63 6.05 -16.84
C VAL A 79 12.42 6.61 -18.23
N ASN A 80 13.40 7.35 -18.71
CA ASN A 80 13.53 7.80 -20.10
C ASN A 80 13.66 6.57 -21.01
N ASN A 81 12.62 5.75 -21.17
CA ASN A 81 12.55 4.61 -22.09
C ASN A 81 13.87 3.81 -22.30
N THR A 82 14.70 3.62 -21.27
CA THR A 82 15.89 2.75 -21.33
C THR A 82 15.51 1.29 -21.03
N LEU A 83 14.27 0.91 -21.35
CA LEU A 83 13.77 -0.47 -21.31
C LEU A 83 14.35 -1.36 -22.42
N PHE A 84 15.33 -0.86 -23.18
CA PHE A 84 16.23 -1.64 -24.02
C PHE A 84 17.66 -1.47 -23.50
N ILE A 85 17.98 -2.16 -22.41
CA ILE A 85 19.38 -2.54 -22.17
C ILE A 85 19.56 -3.85 -22.93
N GLU A 86 20.29 -3.80 -24.04
CA GLU A 86 20.73 -5.00 -24.74
C GLU A 86 21.39 -5.94 -23.73
N SER A 87 21.01 -7.21 -23.77
CA SER A 87 21.58 -8.28 -22.96
C SER A 87 23.09 -8.35 -23.20
N SER A 88 23.88 -7.67 -22.37
CA SER A 88 25.32 -7.87 -22.31
C SER A 88 25.60 -9.08 -21.44
N SER A 89 25.92 -10.19 -22.12
CA SER A 89 26.48 -11.41 -21.57
C SER A 89 27.86 -11.14 -20.95
N ALA A 90 27.92 -10.94 -19.64
CA ALA A 90 29.06 -11.18 -18.74
C ALA A 90 28.63 -10.60 -17.37
N TYR A 91 28.61 -11.31 -16.24
CA TYR A 91 29.69 -12.11 -15.68
C TYR A 91 29.11 -13.29 -14.90
N ALA A 92 29.45 -14.50 -15.34
CA ALA A 92 29.63 -15.60 -14.43
C ALA A 92 30.94 -15.33 -13.67
N THR A 93 30.87 -15.08 -12.37
CA THR A 93 32.02 -15.25 -11.46
C THR A 93 31.75 -16.50 -10.63
N PRO A 94 32.62 -17.54 -10.71
CA PRO A 94 32.47 -18.75 -9.90
C PRO A 94 32.58 -18.44 -8.40
N LEU A 95 31.73 -19.08 -7.59
CA LEU A 95 31.85 -19.08 -6.13
C LEU A 95 33.24 -19.63 -5.71
N PRO A 96 33.88 -19.06 -4.68
CA PRO A 96 35.16 -19.56 -4.19
C PRO A 96 35.04 -21.00 -3.68
N PRO A 97 36.02 -21.88 -3.96
CA PRO A 97 36.08 -23.20 -3.37
C PRO A 97 36.63 -23.05 -1.95
N ASP A 98 35.79 -23.31 -0.95
CA ASP A 98 36.11 -23.93 0.35
C ASP A 98 35.21 -23.36 1.46
N SER A 99 34.06 -24.01 1.65
CA SER A 99 33.56 -24.26 3.00
C SER A 99 33.06 -25.70 3.03
N SER A 100 33.69 -26.47 3.91
CA SER A 100 33.73 -27.93 3.96
C SER A 100 32.34 -28.57 4.19
N PRO A 101 32.17 -29.87 3.87
CA PRO A 101 30.86 -30.53 3.86
C PRO A 101 30.26 -30.63 5.26
N ILE A 102 29.00 -30.19 5.40
CA ILE A 102 28.19 -30.42 6.60
C ILE A 102 28.13 -31.93 6.87
N HIS A 103 28.60 -32.31 8.06
CA HIS A 103 28.50 -33.65 8.62
C HIS A 103 27.06 -34.17 8.51
N HIS A 104 26.94 -35.37 7.94
CA HIS A 104 25.75 -36.18 7.84
C HIS A 104 25.10 -36.42 9.23
N LEU A 105 23.77 -36.30 9.26
CA LEU A 105 22.87 -36.66 10.37
C LEU A 105 23.09 -38.10 10.88
N PRO A 106 22.67 -38.41 12.13
CA PRO A 106 21.91 -39.62 12.37
C PRO A 106 20.41 -39.32 12.20
N LEU A 107 19.80 -39.94 11.18
CA LEU A 107 18.35 -40.09 11.08
C LEU A 107 17.90 -40.92 12.29
N ASN A 108 16.92 -40.40 13.03
CA ASN A 108 16.18 -41.16 14.03
C ASN A 108 15.61 -42.45 13.41
N SER A 109 15.88 -43.58 14.06
CA SER A 109 15.26 -44.86 13.80
C SER A 109 13.87 -44.93 14.46
N GLU A 110 12.81 -44.86 13.67
CA GLU A 110 11.48 -45.41 13.94
C GLU A 110 11.02 -46.02 12.60
N SER A 111 10.55 -47.25 12.45
CA SER A 111 9.79 -48.21 13.28
C SER A 111 9.79 -49.57 12.52
N PRO A 112 8.92 -50.56 12.80
CA PRO A 112 8.32 -51.09 14.03
C PRO A 112 8.69 -52.58 14.21
N ASP A 113 8.37 -53.20 15.34
CA ASP A 113 7.65 -54.49 15.40
C ASP A 113 7.60 -55.06 16.82
N ALA A 114 6.44 -55.63 17.11
CA ALA A 114 6.04 -56.26 18.35
C ALA A 114 6.89 -57.51 18.70
N GLN A 115 6.82 -57.91 19.97
CA GLN A 115 6.75 -59.27 20.56
C GLN A 115 7.33 -59.17 21.99
N LEU A 116 6.49 -59.09 23.03
CA LEU A 116 6.01 -60.22 23.81
C LEU A 116 7.12 -60.97 24.56
N THR A 117 7.43 -60.55 25.80
CA THR A 117 7.39 -61.33 27.06
C THR A 117 7.94 -60.51 28.22
#